data_AF-A0AAW0WSJ1-F1
#
_entry.id   AF-A0AAW0WSJ1-F1
#
_cell.length_a   1.000
_cell.length_b   1.000
_cell.length_c   1.000
_cell.angle_alpha   90.00
_cell.angle_beta   90.00
_cell.angle_gamma   90.00
#
_symmetry.space_group_name_H-M   'P 1'
#
loop_
_entity.id
_entity.type
_entity.pdbx_description
1 polymer ?
#
loop_
_entity_poly.entity_id
_entity_poly.type
_entity_poly.pdbx_seq_one_letter_code
_entity_poly.pdbx_strand_id
1 'polypeptide(L)'
;MVPARVTKLLVLSSLLIAAGVEASRCSSGQIECKTGGQCISMDYVCTSGQQCSDGSDEDPSICKFWNHAQVYCSSGNVYCYSGCYSFESACNRMSECPVNSRMCEMIKQRKLALPSKSMNMTKELVTLATAVNSTLQNKKKNCPLLYSYIGDRCLSLFSVAKVSWPEARQFCRSIYGDLLKLDDLADLGHLLQYLRASMLTSDYWIGGRFDLDTNAWSWTVDDSTMPLGSPFWAERHISTCTPRPPPHTDPFSDPPAALPGATCYEYTQAPQNRQEGWCSALTYEHFYYISDESCQEARSPLCMLEVDMEENKPEGEPTVNP
;
A
#
# COMPACT_ATOMS: atom_id res chain seq x y z
N MET A 1 50.11 59.27 57.84
CA MET A 1 50.28 58.80 56.44
C MET A 1 48.91 58.54 55.84
N VAL A 2 48.73 58.96 54.59
CA VAL A 2 47.60 58.74 53.64
C VAL A 2 48.08 57.65 52.62
N PRO A 3 47.29 56.97 51.76
CA PRO A 3 45.82 56.92 51.51
C PRO A 3 45.23 55.57 52.04
N ALA A 4 44.16 54.91 51.56
CA ALA A 4 43.28 55.03 50.37
C ALA A 4 41.87 54.40 50.54
N ARG A 5 41.03 54.51 49.49
CA ARG A 5 39.84 53.69 49.19
C ARG A 5 40.20 52.64 48.12
N VAL A 6 39.40 51.57 47.97
CA VAL A 6 38.68 51.24 46.69
C VAL A 6 37.50 50.31 47.00
N THR A 7 36.31 50.72 46.58
CA THR A 7 35.09 49.91 46.54
C THR A 7 35.12 48.95 45.35
N LYS A 8 34.69 47.69 45.51
CA LYS A 8 34.30 46.84 44.37
C LYS A 8 32.81 46.57 44.40
N LEU A 9 32.05 47.31 43.59
CA LEU A 9 30.75 46.84 43.13
C LEU A 9 30.98 45.58 42.28
N LEU A 10 30.26 44.50 42.59
CA LEU A 10 29.97 43.46 41.62
C LEU A 10 28.49 43.57 41.25
N VAL A 11 28.23 44.34 40.20
CA VAL A 11 26.95 44.25 39.47
C VAL A 11 27.06 43.02 38.58
N LEU A 12 26.30 41.97 38.90
CA LEU A 12 25.96 40.92 37.96
C LEU A 12 24.47 40.99 37.69
N SER A 13 24.17 41.63 36.56
CA SER A 13 22.85 41.64 35.94
C SER A 13 22.50 40.27 35.39
N SER A 14 21.21 40.07 35.08
CA SER A 14 20.67 39.03 34.18
C SER A 14 20.86 37.56 34.63
N LEU A 15 19.91 36.65 34.44
CA LEU A 15 18.67 36.72 33.67
C LEU A 15 17.60 35.83 34.32
N LEU A 16 16.36 36.29 34.36
CA LEU A 16 15.22 35.39 34.55
C LEU A 16 15.10 34.51 33.31
N ILE A 17 15.44 33.23 33.43
CA ILE A 17 14.88 32.20 32.56
C ILE A 17 14.12 31.23 33.46
N ALA A 18 12.82 31.49 33.58
CA ALA A 18 11.90 30.44 34.00
C ALA A 18 11.97 29.35 32.92
N ALA A 19 12.68 28.26 33.21
CA ALA A 19 12.56 27.02 32.46
C ALA A 19 11.20 26.39 32.77
N GLY A 20 10.14 27.02 32.26
CA GLY A 20 8.81 26.46 32.23
C GLY A 20 8.89 25.14 31.47
N VAL A 21 8.62 24.04 32.17
CA VAL A 21 8.34 22.75 31.53
C VAL A 21 6.97 22.87 30.89
N GLU A 22 6.94 23.45 29.69
CA GLU A 22 5.73 23.87 29.01
C GLU A 22 5.10 22.70 28.27
N ALA A 23 4.58 21.75 29.06
CA ALA A 23 3.71 20.69 28.57
C ALA A 23 2.36 21.30 28.15
N SER A 24 1.85 20.87 26.98
CA SER A 24 0.59 21.29 26.33
C SER A 24 0.47 22.77 25.96
N ARG A 25 0.88 23.13 24.73
CA ARG A 25 0.69 24.49 24.17
C ARG A 25 -0.68 24.76 23.53
N CYS A 26 -1.41 23.73 23.11
CA CYS A 26 -2.74 23.87 22.50
C CYS A 26 -3.81 23.08 23.27
N SER A 27 -5.02 23.65 23.38
CA SER A 27 -6.17 23.05 24.05
C SER A 27 -6.75 21.84 23.28
N SER A 28 -7.68 21.08 23.88
CA SER A 28 -8.46 20.09 23.12
C SER A 28 -9.23 20.79 21.98
N GLY A 29 -9.23 20.18 20.80
CA GLY A 29 -9.74 20.79 19.56
C GLY A 29 -8.80 21.77 18.86
N GLN A 30 -7.63 22.08 19.44
CA GLN A 30 -6.61 22.95 18.82
C GLN A 30 -5.34 22.18 18.44
N ILE A 31 -4.64 22.65 17.41
CA ILE A 31 -3.41 22.05 16.88
C ILE A 31 -2.34 23.12 16.63
N GLU A 32 -1.06 22.81 16.91
CA GLU A 32 0.07 23.73 16.70
C GLU A 32 0.52 23.74 15.24
N CYS A 33 0.75 24.92 14.66
CA CYS A 33 1.35 25.08 13.34
C CYS A 33 2.76 24.45 13.27
N LYS A 34 3.22 24.07 12.07
CA LYS A 34 4.49 23.35 11.82
C LYS A 34 5.70 24.02 12.45
N THR A 35 5.83 25.34 12.30
CA THR A 35 6.92 26.18 12.82
C THR A 35 6.83 26.40 14.33
N GLY A 36 5.70 26.09 14.95
CA GLY A 36 5.45 26.21 16.39
C GLY A 36 5.03 27.62 16.83
N GLY A 37 4.51 27.72 18.06
CA GLY A 37 4.16 28.99 18.70
C GLY A 37 2.80 29.59 18.32
N GLN A 38 2.07 28.99 17.37
CA GLN A 38 0.69 29.34 17.02
C GLN A 38 -0.19 28.09 17.08
N CYS A 39 -1.33 28.18 17.77
CA CYS A 39 -2.38 27.16 17.77
C CYS A 39 -3.58 27.65 16.96
N ILE A 40 -4.14 26.79 16.11
CA ILE A 40 -5.39 27.02 15.38
C ILE A 40 -6.44 25.97 15.75
N SER A 41 -7.72 26.21 15.46
CA SER A 41 -8.74 25.15 15.60
C SER A 41 -8.50 24.06 14.55
N MET A 42 -8.77 22.81 14.90
CA MET A 42 -8.73 21.69 13.93
C MET A 42 -9.75 21.87 12.80
N ASP A 43 -10.77 22.71 12.98
CA ASP A 43 -11.79 23.07 11.99
C ASP A 43 -11.24 23.89 10.81
N TYR A 44 -10.14 24.61 11.05
CA TYR A 44 -9.52 25.54 10.10
C TYR A 44 -8.40 24.92 9.27
N VAL A 45 -7.94 23.72 9.65
CA VAL A 45 -6.91 22.98 8.91
C VAL A 45 -7.48 22.55 7.56
N CYS A 46 -6.81 22.85 6.45
CA CYS A 46 -7.20 22.50 5.09
C CYS A 46 -8.53 23.13 4.66
N THR A 47 -8.70 24.42 4.95
CA THR A 47 -9.83 25.26 4.55
C THR A 47 -9.37 26.40 3.64
N SER A 48 -10.25 27.01 2.84
CA SER A 48 -9.84 27.94 1.77
C SER A 48 -9.26 29.30 2.21
N GLY A 49 -8.73 29.43 3.42
CA GLY A 49 -8.00 30.61 3.89
C GLY A 49 -6.86 30.22 4.83
N GLN A 50 -5.74 30.93 4.75
CA GLN A 50 -4.59 30.72 5.63
C GLN A 50 -4.85 31.27 7.05
N GLN A 51 -4.73 30.42 8.06
CA GLN A 51 -4.75 30.78 9.48
C GLN A 51 -3.35 30.66 10.11
N CYS A 52 -2.59 29.61 9.82
CA CYS A 52 -1.20 29.48 10.26
C CYS A 52 -0.29 30.47 9.51
N SER A 53 0.51 31.22 10.26
CA SER A 53 1.50 32.18 9.73
C SER A 53 2.54 31.57 8.77
N ASP A 54 2.76 30.26 8.84
CA ASP A 54 3.64 29.49 7.96
C ASP A 54 2.90 28.71 6.85
N GLY A 55 1.57 28.82 6.79
CA GLY A 55 0.72 28.12 5.80
C GLY A 55 0.66 26.60 5.97
N SER A 56 1.06 26.07 7.13
CA SER A 56 1.10 24.62 7.38
C SER A 56 -0.28 23.97 7.55
N ASP A 57 -1.31 24.77 7.78
CA ASP A 57 -2.71 24.41 7.71
C ASP A 57 -3.17 24.09 6.29
N GLU A 58 -2.63 24.78 5.28
CA GLU A 58 -2.96 24.59 3.85
C GLU A 58 -1.89 23.84 3.06
N ASP A 59 -0.94 23.18 3.73
CA ASP A 59 0.12 22.39 3.09
C ASP A 59 -0.50 21.16 2.39
N PRO A 60 -0.43 21.04 1.03
CA PRO A 60 -1.04 19.91 0.31
C PRO A 60 -0.53 18.54 0.75
N SER A 61 0.65 18.47 1.35
CA SER A 61 1.22 17.23 1.88
C SER A 61 0.57 16.78 3.19
N ILE A 62 -0.09 17.69 3.91
CA ILE A 62 -0.91 17.46 5.10
C ILE A 62 -2.37 17.27 4.68
N CYS A 63 -2.90 18.13 3.81
CA CYS A 63 -4.31 18.13 3.42
C CYS A 63 -4.80 16.89 2.67
N LYS A 64 -3.91 16.18 1.97
CA LYS A 64 -4.24 14.84 1.43
C LYS A 64 -4.63 13.80 2.49
N PHE A 65 -4.35 14.05 3.77
CA PHE A 65 -4.75 13.20 4.90
C PHE A 65 -5.89 13.81 5.72
N TRP A 66 -6.15 15.10 5.57
CA TRP A 66 -7.15 15.85 6.33
C TRP A 66 -8.49 15.85 5.57
N ASN A 67 -9.24 14.76 5.76
CA ASN A 67 -10.44 14.53 4.97
C ASN A 67 -11.63 15.36 5.45
N HIS A 68 -11.91 16.48 4.79
CA HIS A 68 -13.18 17.24 4.91
C HIS A 68 -14.36 16.51 4.25
N ALA A 69 -14.49 15.22 4.54
CA ALA A 69 -15.60 14.40 4.09
C ALA A 69 -16.87 14.71 4.88
N GLN A 70 -17.59 15.68 4.34
CA GLN A 70 -19.04 15.67 4.09
C GLN A 70 -19.95 16.57 4.92
N VAL A 71 -20.82 17.22 4.14
CA VAL A 71 -22.20 17.73 4.30
C VAL A 71 -23.04 17.27 5.52
N TYR A 72 -22.70 16.17 6.20
CA TYR A 72 -23.55 15.52 7.22
C TYR A 72 -23.14 15.81 8.67
N CYS A 73 -21.94 16.33 8.93
CA CYS A 73 -21.49 16.72 10.26
C CYS A 73 -21.13 18.21 10.32
N SER A 74 -21.27 18.81 11.51
CA SER A 74 -20.74 20.16 11.76
C SER A 74 -19.21 20.17 11.66
N SER A 75 -18.66 21.28 11.15
CA SER A 75 -17.21 21.54 11.10
C SER A 75 -16.51 21.11 12.39
N GLY A 76 -15.36 20.43 12.25
CA GLY A 76 -14.61 19.85 13.37
C GLY A 76 -14.92 18.39 13.71
N ASN A 77 -15.91 17.78 13.06
CA ASN A 77 -16.32 16.40 13.32
C ASN A 77 -16.20 15.51 12.09
N VAL A 78 -15.79 14.26 12.33
CA VAL A 78 -15.73 13.19 11.35
C VAL A 78 -17.01 12.36 11.45
N TYR A 79 -17.60 12.03 10.31
CA TYR A 79 -18.69 11.06 10.23
C TYR A 79 -18.15 9.63 10.39
N CYS A 80 -18.66 8.90 11.37
CA CYS A 80 -18.40 7.48 11.61
C CYS A 80 -19.71 6.68 11.47
N TYR A 81 -19.64 5.35 11.37
CA TYR A 81 -20.83 4.50 11.21
C TYR A 81 -21.88 4.67 12.34
N SER A 82 -21.46 5.14 13.52
CA SER A 82 -22.29 5.36 14.70
C SER A 82 -22.65 6.84 14.97
N GLY A 83 -22.30 7.77 14.07
CA GLY A 83 -22.62 9.20 14.19
C GLY A 83 -21.40 10.13 13.97
N CYS A 84 -21.56 11.42 14.27
CA CYS A 84 -20.49 12.41 14.19
C CYS A 84 -19.63 12.40 15.48
N TYR A 85 -18.31 12.36 15.34
CA TYR A 85 -17.35 12.40 16.45
C TYR A 85 -16.26 13.44 16.19
N SER A 86 -15.70 14.03 17.25
CA SER A 86 -14.53 14.93 17.11
C SER A 86 -13.32 14.17 16.54
N PHE A 87 -12.42 14.88 15.86
CA PHE A 87 -11.17 14.32 15.34
C PHE A 87 -10.37 13.52 16.40
N GLU A 88 -10.24 14.04 17.63
CA GLU A 88 -9.61 13.34 18.75
C GLU A 88 -10.33 12.03 19.11
N SER A 89 -11.66 11.97 19.04
CA SER A 89 -12.48 10.79 19.37
C SER A 89 -12.46 9.74 18.26
N ALA A 90 -12.57 10.17 17.00
CA ALA A 90 -12.55 9.29 15.83
C ALA A 90 -11.20 8.56 15.69
N CYS A 91 -10.10 9.22 16.03
CA CYS A 91 -8.75 8.62 16.08
C CYS A 91 -8.54 7.55 17.16
N ASN A 92 -9.48 7.38 18.09
CA ASN A 92 -9.51 6.26 19.04
C ASN A 92 -10.45 5.14 18.58
N ARG A 93 -11.22 5.34 17.50
CA ARG A 93 -12.23 4.42 16.95
C ARG A 93 -11.94 4.10 15.48
N MET A 94 -10.68 3.83 15.14
CA MET A 94 -10.23 3.63 13.75
C MET A 94 -10.91 2.44 13.03
N SER A 95 -11.57 1.53 13.75
CA SER A 95 -12.41 0.45 13.19
C SER A 95 -13.86 0.88 12.87
N GLU A 96 -14.33 1.99 13.43
CA GLU A 96 -15.71 2.52 13.26
C GLU A 96 -15.75 3.81 12.41
N CYS A 97 -14.60 4.46 12.24
CA CYS A 97 -14.45 5.78 11.63
C CYS A 97 -13.46 5.72 10.45
N PRO A 98 -13.80 6.26 9.26
CA PRO A 98 -12.90 6.32 8.10
C PRO A 98 -11.84 7.43 8.24
N VAL A 99 -10.99 7.33 9.26
CA VAL A 99 -9.92 8.30 9.58
C VAL A 99 -8.54 7.85 9.09
N ASN A 100 -7.73 8.80 8.64
CA ASN A 100 -6.35 8.53 8.21
C ASN A 100 -5.40 8.39 9.41
N SER A 101 -4.56 7.36 9.43
CA SER A 101 -3.59 7.12 10.52
C SER A 101 -2.59 8.25 10.73
N ARG A 102 -2.11 8.89 9.65
CA ARG A 102 -1.14 10.01 9.74
C ARG A 102 -1.78 11.29 10.26
N MET A 103 -3.05 11.53 9.91
CA MET A 103 -3.86 12.60 10.52
C MET A 103 -3.96 12.36 12.03
N CYS A 104 -4.23 11.12 12.45
CA CYS A 104 -4.29 10.75 13.86
C CYS A 104 -2.94 10.84 14.59
N GLU A 105 -1.80 10.62 13.92
CA GLU A 105 -0.47 10.88 14.48
C GLU A 105 -0.26 12.37 14.74
N MET A 106 -0.61 13.25 13.77
CA MET A 106 -0.53 14.71 13.91
C MET A 106 -1.46 15.24 15.02
N ILE A 107 -2.68 14.70 15.14
CA ILE A 107 -3.63 15.03 16.22
C ILE A 107 -3.08 14.59 17.59
N LYS A 108 -2.54 13.37 17.71
CA LYS A 108 -1.94 12.86 18.96
C LYS A 108 -0.69 13.65 19.37
N GLN A 109 0.07 14.15 18.41
CA GLN A 109 1.23 15.03 18.64
C GLN A 109 0.83 16.51 18.80
N ARG A 110 -0.45 16.86 18.58
CA ARG A 110 -0.99 18.22 18.46
C ARG A 110 -0.15 19.16 17.61
N LYS A 111 0.37 18.66 16.48
CA LYS A 111 1.24 19.44 15.58
C LYS A 111 0.99 19.14 14.10
N LEU A 112 0.84 20.20 13.30
CA LEU A 112 0.74 20.18 11.83
C LEU A 112 2.12 19.95 11.19
N ALA A 113 2.78 18.87 11.58
CA ALA A 113 4.02 18.41 10.97
C ALA A 113 3.88 16.91 10.69
N LEU A 114 4.09 16.52 9.43
CA LEU A 114 4.23 15.11 9.10
C LEU A 114 5.35 14.51 9.97
N PRO A 115 5.14 13.37 10.64
CA PRO A 115 6.14 12.78 11.53
C PRO A 115 7.37 12.36 10.71
N SER A 116 8.39 13.21 10.72
CA SER A 116 9.69 12.91 10.14
C SER A 116 10.41 11.94 11.06
N LYS A 117 10.33 10.65 10.73
CA LYS A 117 11.20 9.64 11.33
C LYS A 117 12.62 9.88 10.82
N SER A 118 13.34 10.82 11.44
CA SER A 118 14.72 11.16 11.13
C SER A 118 15.63 9.99 11.53
N MET A 119 15.78 9.05 10.62
CA MET A 119 16.59 7.85 10.80
C MET A 119 18.06 8.25 10.91
N ASN A 120 18.58 8.24 12.13
CA ASN A 120 20.01 8.37 12.37
C ASN A 120 20.69 7.08 11.84
N MET A 121 21.39 7.22 10.73
CA MET A 121 21.97 6.15 9.91
C MET A 121 22.86 5.16 10.68
N THR A 122 23.39 5.55 11.85
CA THR A 122 24.18 4.68 12.73
C THR A 122 23.33 3.73 13.59
N LYS A 123 22.12 4.15 14.00
CA LYS A 123 21.21 3.28 14.76
C LYS A 123 20.58 2.23 13.86
N GLU A 124 20.19 2.63 12.64
CA GLU A 124 19.65 1.75 11.60
C GLU A 124 20.54 0.52 11.36
N LEU A 125 21.86 0.70 11.16
CA LEU A 125 22.78 -0.41 10.88
C LEU A 125 22.90 -1.40 12.05
N VAL A 126 22.86 -0.91 13.30
CA VAL A 126 22.88 -1.76 14.50
C VAL A 126 21.53 -2.47 14.71
N THR A 127 20.41 -1.79 14.45
CA THR A 127 19.09 -2.42 14.45
C THR A 127 18.93 -3.42 13.31
N LEU A 128 19.54 -3.20 12.15
CA LEU A 128 19.61 -4.16 11.05
C LEU A 128 20.45 -5.37 11.43
N ALA A 129 21.65 -5.20 12.01
CA ALA A 129 22.46 -6.34 12.44
C ALA A 129 21.76 -7.20 13.52
N THR A 130 21.09 -6.55 14.48
CA THR A 130 20.31 -7.27 15.53
C THR A 130 19.01 -7.86 14.99
N ALA A 131 18.31 -7.18 14.08
CA ALA A 131 17.13 -7.70 13.39
C ALA A 131 17.49 -8.90 12.52
N VAL A 132 18.54 -8.81 11.70
CA VAL A 132 19.04 -9.93 10.87
C VAL A 132 19.38 -11.14 11.74
N ASN A 133 20.08 -10.95 12.87
CA ASN A 133 20.35 -12.06 13.79
C ASN A 133 19.05 -12.65 14.41
N SER A 134 18.06 -11.81 14.76
CA SER A 134 16.77 -12.28 15.28
C SER A 134 15.85 -12.91 14.21
N THR A 135 16.02 -12.55 12.94
CA THR A 135 15.31 -13.12 11.79
C THR A 135 15.93 -14.46 11.40
N LEU A 136 17.27 -14.57 11.41
CA LEU A 136 17.97 -15.85 11.19
C LEU A 136 17.55 -16.93 12.20
N GLN A 137 17.29 -16.53 13.45
CA GLN A 137 16.87 -17.42 14.53
C GLN A 137 15.35 -17.69 14.56
N ASN A 138 14.53 -16.93 13.80
CA ASN A 138 13.08 -17.11 13.68
C ASN A 138 12.63 -17.67 12.31
N LYS A 139 13.50 -18.47 11.66
CA LYS A 139 13.44 -18.91 10.24
C LYS A 139 12.16 -19.64 9.76
N LYS A 140 11.08 -19.76 10.54
CA LYS A 140 9.89 -20.58 10.18
C LYS A 140 8.48 -20.05 10.56
N LYS A 141 8.27 -18.79 11.00
CA LYS A 141 6.89 -18.34 11.38
C LYS A 141 6.39 -16.95 10.96
N ASN A 142 7.24 -15.99 10.60
CA ASN A 142 6.80 -14.68 10.11
C ASN A 142 7.54 -14.34 8.81
N CYS A 143 6.89 -13.59 7.91
CA CYS A 143 7.51 -13.14 6.67
C CYS A 143 8.75 -12.28 6.91
N PRO A 144 9.75 -12.33 6.01
CA PRO A 144 10.90 -11.43 6.08
C PRO A 144 10.49 -9.98 5.86
N LEU A 145 11.41 -9.06 6.18
CA LEU A 145 11.22 -7.62 5.96
C LEU A 145 10.83 -7.35 4.48
N LEU A 146 9.95 -6.36 4.27
CA LEU A 146 9.29 -6.02 2.99
C LEU A 146 8.13 -6.94 2.56
N TYR A 147 7.92 -8.09 3.22
CA TYR A 147 6.80 -8.99 2.93
C TYR A 147 5.73 -8.97 4.03
N SER A 148 4.47 -9.11 3.62
CA SER A 148 3.29 -9.25 4.48
C SER A 148 2.74 -10.68 4.36
N TYR A 149 2.26 -11.24 5.47
CA TYR A 149 1.61 -12.56 5.47
C TYR A 149 0.16 -12.42 5.00
N ILE A 150 -0.17 -13.04 3.86
CA ILE A 150 -1.49 -12.97 3.21
C ILE A 150 -1.89 -14.39 2.84
N GLY A 151 -3.01 -14.88 3.39
CA GLY A 151 -3.33 -16.30 3.35
C GLY A 151 -2.23 -17.09 4.07
N ASP A 152 -1.62 -18.04 3.36
CA ASP A 152 -0.42 -18.77 3.83
C ASP A 152 0.86 -18.41 3.06
N ARG A 153 0.91 -17.22 2.43
CA ARG A 153 2.05 -16.75 1.62
C ARG A 153 2.61 -15.43 2.10
N CYS A 154 3.89 -15.22 1.82
CA CYS A 154 4.56 -13.95 2.01
C CYS A 154 4.55 -13.15 0.70
N LEU A 155 3.78 -12.05 0.68
CA LEU A 155 3.60 -11.20 -0.51
C LEU A 155 4.11 -9.77 -0.24
N SER A 156 4.66 -9.11 -1.25
CA SER A 156 5.11 -7.71 -1.19
C SER A 156 4.37 -6.87 -2.23
N LEU A 157 3.68 -5.82 -1.78
CA LEU A 157 2.86 -4.94 -2.62
C LEU A 157 3.55 -3.58 -2.74
N PHE A 158 4.27 -3.32 -3.83
CA PHE A 158 5.10 -2.13 -3.95
C PHE A 158 4.37 -0.98 -4.67
N SER A 159 3.30 -0.46 -4.06
CA SER A 159 2.41 0.56 -4.62
C SER A 159 3.05 1.94 -4.86
N VAL A 160 4.29 2.15 -4.40
CA VAL A 160 4.96 3.47 -4.37
C VAL A 160 5.63 3.83 -5.71
N ALA A 161 5.99 2.82 -6.52
CA ALA A 161 6.51 3.02 -7.87
C ALA A 161 5.68 2.26 -8.89
N LYS A 162 5.68 2.76 -10.12
CA LYS A 162 5.13 2.07 -11.29
C LYS A 162 6.25 1.90 -12.31
N VAL A 163 6.44 0.69 -12.79
CA VAL A 163 7.54 0.28 -13.70
C VAL A 163 7.01 -0.68 -14.76
N SER A 164 7.77 -0.93 -15.82
CA SER A 164 7.43 -1.96 -16.81
C SER A 164 7.43 -3.35 -16.18
N TRP A 165 6.73 -4.30 -16.79
CA TRP A 165 6.68 -5.68 -16.29
C TRP A 165 8.06 -6.36 -16.10
N PRO A 166 9.04 -6.26 -17.04
CA PRO A 166 10.36 -6.87 -16.82
C PRO A 166 11.14 -6.19 -15.68
N GLU A 167 10.98 -4.87 -15.50
CA GLU A 167 11.55 -4.16 -14.34
C GLU A 167 10.88 -4.58 -13.02
N ALA A 168 9.56 -4.80 -13.03
CA ALA A 168 8.83 -5.32 -11.87
C ALA A 168 9.32 -6.72 -11.45
N ARG A 169 9.55 -7.60 -12.42
CA ARG A 169 10.14 -8.93 -12.16
C ARG A 169 11.55 -8.83 -11.61
N GLN A 170 12.39 -7.98 -12.20
CA GLN A 170 13.76 -7.76 -11.71
C GLN A 170 13.79 -7.15 -10.30
N PHE A 171 12.82 -6.29 -9.97
CA PHE A 171 12.62 -5.78 -8.62
C PHE A 171 12.28 -6.91 -7.64
N CYS A 172 11.29 -7.76 -7.94
CA CYS A 172 10.94 -8.90 -7.09
C CYS A 172 12.13 -9.83 -6.83
N ARG A 173 12.92 -10.12 -7.89
CA ARG A 173 14.15 -10.92 -7.79
C ARG A 173 15.22 -10.29 -6.91
N SER A 174 15.30 -8.96 -6.86
CA SER A 174 16.23 -8.26 -5.96
C SER A 174 15.85 -8.34 -4.48
N ILE A 175 14.62 -8.76 -4.15
CA ILE A 175 14.12 -8.93 -2.77
C ILE A 175 13.84 -10.40 -2.39
N TYR A 176 14.47 -11.35 -3.09
CA TYR A 176 14.34 -12.81 -2.87
C TYR A 176 12.94 -13.41 -3.19
N GLY A 177 12.33 -12.92 -4.27
CA GLY A 177 11.11 -13.51 -4.82
C GLY A 177 11.00 -13.37 -6.34
N ASP A 178 9.83 -13.69 -6.89
CA ASP A 178 9.47 -13.38 -8.27
C ASP A 178 8.09 -12.69 -8.26
N LEU A 179 7.56 -12.33 -9.43
CA LEU A 179 6.19 -11.83 -9.54
C LEU A 179 5.19 -12.90 -9.09
N LEU A 180 4.10 -12.47 -8.47
CA LEU A 180 3.09 -13.37 -7.90
C LEU A 180 2.58 -14.40 -8.92
N LYS A 181 2.69 -15.68 -8.54
CA LYS A 181 1.91 -16.78 -9.08
C LYS A 181 0.68 -17.02 -8.19
N LEU A 182 -0.48 -17.24 -8.80
CA LEU A 182 -1.68 -17.73 -8.11
C LEU A 182 -1.81 -19.23 -8.39
N ASP A 183 -1.75 -20.08 -7.35
CA ASP A 183 -1.93 -21.53 -7.54
C ASP A 183 -3.42 -21.92 -7.49
N ASP A 184 -4.24 -21.24 -6.66
CA ASP A 184 -5.67 -21.55 -6.53
C ASP A 184 -6.58 -20.33 -6.26
N LEU A 185 -7.86 -20.61 -6.00
CA LEU A 185 -8.90 -19.61 -5.70
C LEU A 185 -8.85 -19.09 -4.25
N ALA A 186 -8.24 -19.82 -3.33
CA ALA A 186 -8.04 -19.36 -1.96
C ALA A 186 -6.94 -18.29 -1.91
N ASP A 187 -5.84 -18.47 -2.65
CA ASP A 187 -4.81 -17.44 -2.85
C ASP A 187 -5.42 -16.12 -3.36
N LEU A 188 -6.22 -16.20 -4.44
CA LEU A 188 -6.91 -15.03 -4.99
C LEU A 188 -7.89 -14.42 -3.96
N GLY A 189 -8.69 -15.26 -3.28
CA GLY A 189 -9.65 -14.79 -2.27
C GLY A 189 -9.00 -14.04 -1.11
N HIS A 190 -7.90 -14.57 -0.56
CA HIS A 190 -7.12 -13.94 0.50
C HIS A 190 -6.48 -12.62 0.04
N LEU A 191 -5.93 -12.59 -1.17
CA LEU A 191 -5.37 -11.36 -1.76
C LEU A 191 -6.44 -10.28 -1.95
N LEU A 192 -7.59 -10.61 -2.52
CA LEU A 192 -8.71 -9.67 -2.72
C LEU A 192 -9.24 -9.11 -1.39
N GLN A 193 -9.33 -9.96 -0.36
CA GLN A 193 -9.71 -9.52 0.99
C GLN A 193 -8.67 -8.54 1.57
N TYR A 194 -7.38 -8.83 1.43
CA TYR A 194 -6.30 -7.97 1.90
C TYR A 194 -6.26 -6.62 1.17
N LEU A 195 -6.36 -6.62 -0.16
CA LEU A 195 -6.38 -5.40 -0.99
C LEU A 195 -7.54 -4.47 -0.59
N ARG A 196 -8.74 -5.04 -0.39
CA ARG A 196 -9.93 -4.31 0.07
C ARG A 196 -9.75 -3.76 1.49
N ALA A 197 -9.28 -4.57 2.43
CA ALA A 197 -9.07 -4.14 3.81
C ALA A 197 -7.98 -3.06 3.94
N SER A 198 -6.97 -3.11 3.08
CA SER A 198 -5.88 -2.13 3.00
C SER A 198 -6.23 -0.86 2.20
N MET A 199 -7.44 -0.79 1.62
CA MET A 199 -7.91 0.29 0.73
C MET A 199 -6.92 0.60 -0.41
N LEU A 200 -6.28 -0.44 -0.96
CA LEU A 200 -5.36 -0.31 -2.08
C LEU A 200 -6.14 -0.18 -3.39
N THR A 201 -5.73 0.77 -4.22
CA THR A 201 -6.33 1.07 -5.53
C THR A 201 -5.29 1.13 -6.67
N SER A 202 -4.06 0.71 -6.41
CA SER A 202 -3.02 0.59 -7.45
C SER A 202 -3.23 -0.66 -8.28
N ASP A 203 -2.88 -0.61 -9.57
CA ASP A 203 -2.77 -1.79 -10.43
C ASP A 203 -1.41 -2.48 -10.23
N TYR A 204 -1.41 -3.81 -10.27
CA TYR A 204 -0.23 -4.62 -10.00
C TYR A 204 0.14 -5.54 -11.14
N TRP A 205 1.44 -5.63 -11.45
CA TRP A 205 2.00 -6.68 -12.30
C TRP A 205 2.08 -8.01 -11.53
N ILE A 206 1.69 -9.11 -12.19
CA ILE A 206 1.83 -10.49 -11.67
C ILE A 206 2.61 -11.37 -12.67
N GLY A 207 2.93 -12.60 -12.26
CA GLY A 207 3.92 -13.46 -12.94
C GLY A 207 3.47 -14.12 -14.25
N GLY A 208 2.33 -13.76 -14.82
CA GLY A 208 1.87 -14.35 -16.08
C GLY A 208 2.38 -13.62 -17.32
N ARG A 209 2.90 -14.36 -18.30
CA ARG A 209 3.32 -13.89 -19.63
C ARG A 209 2.71 -14.77 -20.73
N PHE A 210 2.65 -14.27 -21.96
CA PHE A 210 2.41 -15.13 -23.12
C PHE A 210 3.73 -15.77 -23.60
N ASP A 211 3.69 -17.06 -23.91
CA ASP A 211 4.84 -17.88 -24.30
C ASP A 211 4.57 -18.46 -25.70
N LEU A 212 5.44 -18.14 -26.68
CA LEU A 212 5.24 -18.55 -28.08
C LEU A 212 5.49 -20.04 -28.32
N ASP A 213 6.50 -20.61 -27.67
CA ASP A 213 6.92 -22.00 -27.89
C ASP A 213 5.83 -22.98 -27.44
N THR A 214 5.14 -22.65 -26.35
CA THR A 214 3.97 -23.38 -25.85
C THR A 214 2.63 -22.85 -26.37
N ASN A 215 2.61 -21.68 -27.03
CA ASN A 215 1.42 -20.95 -27.49
C ASN A 215 0.37 -20.76 -26.38
N ALA A 216 0.83 -20.47 -25.17
CA ALA A 216 0.03 -20.46 -23.95
C ALA A 216 0.41 -19.29 -23.03
N TRP A 217 -0.49 -18.97 -22.10
CA TRP A 217 -0.16 -18.10 -20.96
C TRP A 217 0.50 -18.94 -19.87
N SER A 218 1.69 -18.54 -19.40
CA SER A 218 2.49 -19.27 -18.42
C SER A 218 2.99 -18.38 -17.28
N TRP A 219 3.17 -18.99 -16.11
CA TRP A 219 3.73 -18.34 -14.92
C TRP A 219 5.25 -18.25 -14.99
N THR A 220 5.85 -17.15 -14.52
CA THR A 220 7.30 -16.89 -14.57
C THR A 220 8.15 -17.70 -13.60
N VAL A 221 7.51 -18.35 -12.63
CA VAL A 221 8.18 -19.05 -11.52
C VAL A 221 8.61 -20.45 -11.96
N ASP A 222 7.72 -21.17 -12.63
CA ASP A 222 7.84 -22.60 -12.92
C ASP A 222 7.39 -22.97 -14.34
N ASP A 223 7.12 -21.97 -15.20
CA ASP A 223 6.59 -22.10 -16.56
C ASP A 223 5.27 -22.90 -16.66
N SER A 224 4.57 -23.09 -15.55
CA SER A 224 3.27 -23.76 -15.53
C SER A 224 2.19 -22.93 -16.21
N THR A 225 1.25 -23.60 -16.91
CA THR A 225 0.18 -22.93 -17.65
C THR A 225 -0.81 -22.22 -16.72
N MET A 226 -1.17 -20.99 -17.05
CA MET A 226 -2.19 -20.23 -16.33
C MET A 226 -3.60 -20.78 -16.62
N PRO A 227 -4.49 -20.89 -15.61
CA PRO A 227 -5.90 -21.13 -15.86
C PRO A 227 -6.49 -19.95 -16.64
N LEU A 228 -7.28 -20.22 -17.69
CA LEU A 228 -7.90 -19.19 -18.52
C LEU A 228 -9.38 -18.99 -18.16
N GLY A 229 -9.85 -17.75 -18.27
CA GLY A 229 -11.24 -17.37 -18.03
C GLY A 229 -11.65 -17.27 -16.56
N SER A 230 -12.96 -17.33 -16.32
CA SER A 230 -13.54 -17.14 -14.99
C SER A 230 -13.13 -18.25 -14.00
N PRO A 231 -12.90 -17.93 -12.71
CA PRO A 231 -13.09 -16.62 -12.08
C PRO A 231 -11.79 -15.79 -11.97
N PHE A 232 -10.71 -16.17 -12.66
CA PHE A 232 -9.44 -15.44 -12.57
C PHE A 232 -9.41 -14.22 -13.49
N TRP A 233 -9.80 -14.39 -14.76
CA TRP A 233 -9.65 -13.37 -15.79
C TRP A 233 -10.87 -12.46 -15.95
N ALA A 234 -10.60 -11.18 -16.16
CA ALA A 234 -11.58 -10.12 -16.25
C ALA A 234 -12.54 -10.30 -17.43
N GLU A 235 -13.80 -9.93 -17.20
CA GLU A 235 -14.81 -9.73 -18.23
C GLU A 235 -14.85 -8.23 -18.57
N ARG A 236 -14.33 -7.84 -19.75
CA ARG A 236 -14.20 -6.44 -20.19
C ARG A 236 -15.33 -6.04 -21.12
N HIS A 237 -15.91 -4.86 -20.90
CA HIS A 237 -17.00 -4.33 -21.72
C HIS A 237 -16.47 -3.78 -23.06
N ILE A 238 -17.13 -4.09 -24.18
CA ILE A 238 -16.75 -3.59 -25.52
C ILE A 238 -17.95 -3.01 -26.26
N SER A 239 -17.82 -1.80 -26.84
CA SER A 239 -18.92 -1.08 -27.51
C SER A 239 -19.35 -1.67 -28.87
N THR A 240 -19.12 -2.95 -29.11
CA THR A 240 -19.37 -3.63 -30.38
C THR A 240 -19.97 -5.02 -30.14
N CYS A 241 -21.21 -5.20 -30.60
CA CYS A 241 -21.89 -6.49 -30.52
C CYS A 241 -21.17 -7.56 -31.36
N THR A 242 -20.61 -8.58 -30.73
CA THR A 242 -20.12 -9.79 -31.42
C THR A 242 -21.13 -10.94 -31.23
N PRO A 243 -21.56 -11.62 -32.31
CA PRO A 243 -22.37 -12.83 -32.19
C PRO A 243 -21.58 -13.93 -31.47
N ARG A 244 -22.21 -14.64 -30.52
CA ARG A 244 -21.58 -15.83 -29.93
C ARG A 244 -21.41 -16.90 -31.00
N PRO A 245 -20.28 -17.64 -31.03
CA PRO A 245 -20.19 -18.89 -31.76
C PRO A 245 -21.32 -19.84 -31.32
N PRO A 246 -21.85 -20.69 -32.22
CA PRO A 246 -22.88 -21.64 -31.84
C PRO A 246 -22.36 -22.61 -30.76
N PRO A 247 -23.21 -23.06 -29.82
CA PRO A 247 -22.77 -23.91 -28.71
C PRO A 247 -22.35 -25.30 -29.22
N HIS A 248 -21.04 -25.52 -29.41
CA HIS A 248 -20.30 -26.80 -29.49
C HIS A 248 -20.87 -27.98 -30.32
N THR A 249 -21.89 -27.81 -31.16
CA THR A 249 -22.46 -28.90 -31.98
C THR A 249 -22.03 -28.89 -33.45
N ASP A 250 -21.46 -27.79 -33.95
CA ASP A 250 -20.79 -27.75 -35.26
C ASP A 250 -19.71 -26.65 -35.33
N PRO A 251 -18.41 -27.01 -35.44
CA PRO A 251 -17.31 -26.05 -35.64
C PRO A 251 -17.28 -25.35 -37.01
N PHE A 252 -18.06 -25.82 -37.99
CA PHE A 252 -18.03 -25.33 -39.38
C PHE A 252 -19.24 -24.45 -39.74
N SER A 253 -20.19 -24.28 -38.83
CA SER A 253 -21.35 -23.39 -39.02
C SER A 253 -21.01 -21.96 -38.63
N ASP A 254 -21.30 -21.00 -39.52
CA ASP A 254 -21.27 -19.57 -39.19
C ASP A 254 -22.19 -19.26 -38.00
N PRO A 255 -21.81 -18.34 -37.09
CA PRO A 255 -22.67 -17.97 -35.97
C PRO A 255 -24.00 -17.38 -36.48
N PRO A 256 -25.14 -17.78 -35.90
CA PRO A 256 -26.44 -17.32 -36.38
C PRO A 256 -26.57 -15.80 -36.22
N ALA A 257 -27.09 -15.14 -37.25
CA ALA A 257 -27.37 -13.71 -37.21
C ALA A 257 -28.28 -13.36 -36.02
N ALA A 258 -27.97 -12.26 -35.33
CA ALA A 258 -28.71 -11.85 -34.15
C ALA A 258 -30.21 -11.62 -34.48
N LEU A 259 -31.09 -12.16 -33.63
CA LEU A 259 -32.53 -11.96 -33.76
C LEU A 259 -32.88 -10.47 -33.62
N PRO A 260 -33.88 -9.94 -34.35
CA PRO A 260 -34.34 -8.56 -34.17
C PRO A 260 -34.77 -8.31 -32.71
N GLY A 261 -34.11 -7.37 -32.04
CA GLY A 261 -34.36 -7.06 -30.62
C GLY A 261 -33.60 -7.94 -29.62
N ALA A 262 -32.66 -8.78 -30.06
CA ALA A 262 -31.75 -9.47 -29.15
C ALA A 262 -30.91 -8.46 -28.36
N THR A 263 -30.84 -8.63 -27.03
CA THR A 263 -29.94 -7.85 -26.17
C THR A 263 -28.49 -8.22 -26.49
N CYS A 264 -27.71 -7.27 -27.02
CA CYS A 264 -26.26 -7.44 -27.04
C CYS A 264 -25.75 -7.49 -25.61
N TYR A 265 -24.90 -8.47 -25.33
CA TYR A 265 -24.10 -8.49 -24.11
C TYR A 265 -22.68 -8.08 -24.53
N GLU A 266 -22.34 -6.83 -24.25
CA GLU A 266 -21.06 -6.22 -24.59
C GLU A 266 -19.98 -6.70 -23.63
N TYR A 267 -19.48 -7.92 -23.81
CA TYR A 267 -18.38 -8.43 -22.99
C TYR A 267 -17.39 -9.32 -23.74
N THR A 268 -16.15 -9.29 -23.28
CA THR A 268 -15.04 -10.12 -23.73
C THR A 268 -14.27 -10.63 -22.53
N GLN A 269 -13.98 -11.93 -22.49
CA GLN A 269 -13.14 -12.50 -21.45
C GLN A 269 -11.66 -12.32 -21.82
N ALA A 270 -10.87 -11.79 -20.90
CA ALA A 270 -9.41 -11.81 -21.00
C ALA A 270 -8.87 -13.26 -20.84
N PRO A 271 -7.68 -13.58 -21.36
CA PRO A 271 -6.84 -12.73 -22.21
C PRO A 271 -7.37 -12.66 -23.64
N GLN A 272 -7.38 -11.47 -24.23
CA GLN A 272 -7.68 -11.28 -25.65
C GLN A 272 -6.44 -11.54 -26.52
N ASN A 273 -5.28 -11.10 -26.06
CA ASN A 273 -4.04 -11.13 -26.82
C ASN A 273 -3.25 -12.43 -26.58
N ARG A 274 -2.71 -12.97 -27.68
CA ARG A 274 -1.91 -14.20 -27.75
C ARG A 274 -0.64 -13.95 -28.56
N GLN A 275 0.15 -12.99 -28.11
CA GLN A 275 1.37 -12.51 -28.76
C GLN A 275 2.39 -12.09 -27.70
N GLU A 276 3.68 -12.07 -28.05
CA GLU A 276 4.71 -11.50 -27.17
C GLU A 276 4.47 -10.02 -26.87
N GLY A 277 5.03 -9.54 -25.76
CA GLY A 277 4.82 -8.18 -25.28
C GLY A 277 3.51 -7.97 -24.52
N TRP A 278 2.73 -9.04 -24.30
CA TRP A 278 1.56 -9.04 -23.41
C TRP A 278 1.85 -9.77 -22.10
N CYS A 279 1.50 -9.11 -21.00
CA CYS A 279 1.78 -9.52 -19.64
C CYS A 279 0.51 -9.40 -18.78
N SER A 280 0.43 -10.16 -17.71
CA SER A 280 -0.75 -10.19 -16.85
C SER A 280 -0.67 -9.21 -15.68
N ALA A 281 -1.77 -8.51 -15.42
CA ALA A 281 -1.91 -7.56 -14.32
C ALA A 281 -3.19 -7.84 -13.52
N LEU A 282 -3.20 -7.47 -12.23
CA LEU A 282 -4.42 -7.30 -11.44
C LEU A 282 -4.74 -5.80 -11.42
N THR A 283 -5.88 -5.41 -12.01
CA THR A 283 -6.24 -4.00 -12.18
C THR A 283 -7.43 -3.60 -11.31
N TYR A 284 -7.37 -2.42 -10.69
CA TYR A 284 -8.40 -1.96 -9.75
C TYR A 284 -9.76 -1.74 -10.43
N GLU A 285 -9.75 -1.21 -11.66
CA GLU A 285 -10.93 -1.01 -12.50
C GLU A 285 -11.71 -2.32 -12.74
N HIS A 286 -11.00 -3.43 -12.93
CA HIS A 286 -11.58 -4.75 -13.12
C HIS A 286 -11.67 -5.53 -11.80
N PHE A 287 -11.86 -4.85 -10.67
CA PHE A 287 -12.00 -5.44 -9.32
C PHE A 287 -10.88 -6.43 -8.93
N TYR A 288 -9.67 -6.23 -9.46
CA TYR A 288 -8.52 -7.12 -9.32
C TYR A 288 -8.71 -8.53 -9.92
N TYR A 289 -9.55 -8.68 -10.94
CA TYR A 289 -9.42 -9.79 -11.89
C TYR A 289 -8.17 -9.60 -12.78
N ILE A 290 -7.65 -10.69 -13.33
CA ILE A 290 -6.49 -10.68 -14.23
C ILE A 290 -6.89 -10.06 -15.58
N SER A 291 -6.14 -9.07 -16.04
CA SER A 291 -6.19 -8.56 -17.41
C SER A 291 -4.85 -8.76 -18.13
N ASP A 292 -4.91 -8.91 -19.45
CA ASP A 292 -3.76 -8.83 -20.34
C ASP A 292 -3.50 -7.38 -20.74
N GLU A 293 -2.29 -6.91 -20.46
CA GLU A 293 -1.85 -5.53 -20.64
C GLU A 293 -0.48 -5.53 -21.35
N SER A 294 -0.11 -4.41 -21.98
CA SER A 294 1.22 -4.30 -22.61
C SER A 294 2.32 -4.32 -21.57
N CYS A 295 3.30 -5.22 -21.69
CA CYS A 295 4.42 -5.37 -20.74
C CYS A 295 5.25 -4.07 -20.53
N GLN A 296 5.12 -3.10 -21.45
CA GLN A 296 5.81 -1.80 -21.39
C GLN A 296 5.06 -0.76 -20.53
N GLU A 297 3.84 -1.03 -20.09
CA GLU A 297 3.07 -0.13 -19.24
C GLU A 297 3.61 -0.05 -17.81
N ALA A 298 3.42 1.11 -17.17
CA ALA A 298 3.90 1.33 -15.81
C ALA A 298 2.84 0.89 -14.78
N ARG A 299 3.09 -0.23 -14.08
CA ARG A 299 2.24 -0.74 -12.97
C ARG A 299 3.10 -1.13 -11.76
N SER A 300 2.48 -1.32 -10.60
CA SER A 300 3.21 -1.62 -9.35
C SER A 300 3.65 -3.09 -9.30
N PRO A 301 4.85 -3.44 -8.79
CA PRO A 301 5.21 -4.83 -8.56
C PRO A 301 4.34 -5.47 -7.46
N LEU A 302 3.84 -6.69 -7.71
CA LEU A 302 3.31 -7.58 -6.70
C LEU A 302 4.15 -8.87 -6.67
N CYS A 303 4.99 -8.97 -5.65
CA CYS A 303 5.97 -10.05 -5.51
C CYS A 303 5.47 -11.11 -4.54
N MET A 304 5.84 -12.37 -4.78
CA MET A 304 5.75 -13.44 -3.78
C MET A 304 7.16 -13.87 -3.37
N LEU A 305 7.34 -14.28 -2.11
CA LEU A 305 8.61 -14.81 -1.63
C LEU A 305 8.82 -16.22 -2.20
N GLU A 306 9.97 -16.49 -2.80
CA GLU A 306 10.36 -17.85 -3.16
C GLU A 306 10.99 -18.51 -1.92
N VAL A 307 10.52 -19.72 -1.58
CA VAL A 307 11.03 -20.48 -0.44
C VAL A 307 11.79 -21.67 -0.99
N ASP A 308 13.12 -21.60 -0.98
CA ASP A 308 14.00 -22.67 -1.46
C ASP A 308 13.70 -24.00 -0.75
N MET A 309 13.13 -24.95 -1.47
CA MET A 309 12.71 -26.25 -0.93
C MET A 309 13.85 -27.26 -0.71
N GLU A 310 15.11 -26.83 -0.75
CA GLU A 310 16.27 -27.74 -0.62
C GLU A 310 16.73 -28.00 0.83
N GLU A 311 16.32 -27.18 1.81
CA GLU A 311 16.89 -27.23 3.18
C GLU A 311 16.13 -28.14 4.18
N ASN A 312 15.27 -29.06 3.71
CA ASN A 312 14.66 -30.10 4.57
C ASN A 312 14.89 -31.53 4.05
N LYS A 313 16.08 -31.84 3.53
CA LYS A 313 16.53 -33.22 3.39
C LYS A 313 17.12 -33.69 4.73
N PRO A 314 16.50 -34.65 5.45
CA PRO A 314 17.10 -35.18 6.67
C PRO A 314 18.42 -35.89 6.33
N GLU A 315 19.50 -35.53 7.02
CA GLU A 315 20.80 -36.16 6.86
C GLU A 315 20.81 -37.57 7.45
N GLY A 316 21.21 -38.55 6.63
CA GLY A 316 21.89 -39.77 7.06
C GLY A 316 21.20 -40.67 8.08
N GLU A 317 20.32 -41.55 7.62
CA GLU A 317 20.08 -42.81 8.34
C GLU A 317 21.33 -43.71 8.20
N PRO A 318 21.97 -44.16 9.31
CA PRO A 318 23.21 -44.92 9.22
C PRO A 318 22.92 -46.37 8.78
N THR A 319 23.56 -46.78 7.68
CA THR A 319 23.48 -48.15 7.16
C THR A 319 24.13 -49.15 8.10
N VAL A 320 23.31 -49.87 8.88
CA VAL A 320 23.73 -51.11 9.52
C VAL A 320 23.81 -52.19 8.44
N ASN A 321 25.02 -52.47 7.96
CA ASN A 321 25.29 -53.63 7.12
C ASN A 321 25.31 -54.92 7.97
N PRO A 322 24.90 -56.07 7.41
CA PRO A 322 24.73 -57.34 8.13
C PRO A 322 26.05 -58.07 8.44
#